data_AF-A0A381XJM3-F1
#
_entry.id   AF-A0A381XJM3-F1
#
_cell.length_a   1.000
_cell.length_b   1.000
_cell.length_c   1.000
_cell.angle_alpha   90.00
_cell.angle_beta   90.00
_cell.angle_gamma   90.00
#
_symmetry.space_group_name_H-M   'P 1'
#
loop_
_entity.id
_entity.type
_entity.pdbx_description
1 polymer ?
#
loop_
_entity_poly.entity_id
_entity_poly.type
_entity_poly.pdbx_seq_one_letter_code
_entity_poly.pdbx_strand_id
1 'polypeptide(L)'
;MLEENYDEQKWAIGTLFVFLIFLIFSGLSDFVEIGIAVCTFLVSWLAVSYSIRTFGKGSTSNEDIQKEMQIFSIILIIVLALITILGVNQYSDYAFVILGFTLTWIVRSLAIKYFS
;
A
#
# COMPACT_ATOMS: atom_id res chain seq x y z
N MET A 1 -19.83 8.66 6.06
CA MET A 1 -19.86 7.50 5.12
C MET A 1 -19.41 7.84 3.68
N LEU A 2 -19.97 8.84 2.98
CA LEU A 2 -19.49 9.21 1.62
C LEU A 2 -18.22 10.09 1.62
N GLU A 3 -18.08 11.01 2.58
CA GLU A 3 -16.89 11.87 2.70
C GLU A 3 -15.66 11.13 3.27
N GLU A 4 -15.85 10.10 4.10
CA GLU A 4 -14.73 9.37 4.73
C GLU A 4 -14.03 8.40 3.78
N ASN A 5 -14.77 7.84 2.82
CA ASN A 5 -14.19 7.04 1.74
C ASN A 5 -13.37 7.93 0.80
N TYR A 6 -13.72 9.23 0.70
CA TYR A 6 -13.07 10.16 -0.21
C TYR A 6 -11.60 10.42 0.14
N ASP A 7 -11.28 10.60 1.42
CA ASP A 7 -9.89 10.87 1.82
C ASP A 7 -9.00 9.61 1.79
N GLU A 8 -9.52 8.45 2.19
CA GLU A 8 -8.78 7.19 2.04
C GLU A 8 -8.55 6.87 0.55
N GLN A 9 -9.56 7.09 -0.30
CA GLN A 9 -9.42 6.98 -1.75
C GLN A 9 -8.41 7.98 -2.31
N LYS A 10 -8.35 9.20 -1.78
CA LYS A 10 -7.36 10.20 -2.19
C LYS A 10 -5.94 9.72 -1.93
N TRP A 11 -5.69 9.12 -0.76
CA TRP A 11 -4.38 8.51 -0.48
C TRP A 11 -4.11 7.29 -1.36
N ALA A 12 -5.09 6.43 -1.58
CA ALA A 12 -4.96 5.26 -2.46
C ALA A 12 -4.58 5.66 -3.89
N ILE A 13 -5.31 6.63 -4.44
CA ILE A 13 -5.10 7.17 -5.79
C ILE A 13 -3.75 7.88 -5.87
N GLY A 14 -3.41 8.69 -4.86
CA GLY A 14 -2.11 9.38 -4.80
C GLY A 14 -0.94 8.40 -4.77
N THR A 15 -1.01 7.36 -3.95
CA THR A 15 0.02 6.31 -3.90
C THR A 15 0.09 5.53 -5.21
N LEU A 16 -1.06 5.16 -5.79
CA LEU A 16 -1.10 4.46 -7.06
C LEU A 16 -0.45 5.30 -8.18
N PHE A 17 -0.73 6.60 -8.22
CA PHE A 17 -0.15 7.50 -9.20
C PHE A 17 1.38 7.60 -9.06
N VAL A 18 1.88 7.76 -7.84
CA VAL A 18 3.33 7.75 -7.57
C VAL A 18 3.96 6.41 -7.93
N PHE A 19 3.28 5.30 -7.62
CA PHE A 19 3.75 3.97 -7.98
C PHE A 19 3.83 3.77 -9.50
N LEU A 20 2.83 4.23 -10.26
CA LEU A 20 2.86 4.21 -11.73
C LEU A 20 4.05 5.01 -12.28
N ILE A 21 4.37 6.17 -11.69
CA ILE A 21 5.56 6.94 -12.05
C ILE A 21 6.82 6.11 -11.85
N PHE A 22 6.96 5.41 -10.72
CA PHE A 22 8.11 4.54 -10.47
C PHE A 22 8.20 3.38 -11.47
N LEU A 23 7.09 2.74 -11.83
CA LEU A 23 7.08 1.70 -12.85
C LEU A 23 7.59 2.24 -14.19
N ILE A 24 7.14 3.42 -14.61
CA ILE A 24 7.61 4.07 -15.84
C ILE A 24 9.12 4.38 -15.76
N PHE A 25 9.59 4.94 -14.63
CA PHE A 25 11.02 5.22 -14.44
C PHE A 25 11.89 3.97 -14.43
N SER A 26 11.37 2.83 -13.95
CA SER A 26 12.07 1.55 -13.97
C SER A 26 12.20 0.92 -15.36
N GLY A 27 11.50 1.47 -16.36
CA GLY A 27 11.51 0.95 -17.74
C GLY A 27 10.47 -0.13 -18.01
N LEU A 28 9.55 -0.40 -17.08
CA LEU A 28 8.41 -1.29 -17.28
C LEU A 28 7.46 -0.65 -18.31
N SER A 29 7.31 -1.30 -19.46
CA SER A 29 6.51 -0.79 -20.59
C SER A 29 5.47 -1.78 -21.11
N ASP A 30 5.53 -3.04 -20.66
CA ASP A 30 4.49 -4.03 -21.00
C ASP A 30 3.21 -3.73 -20.21
N PHE A 31 2.11 -3.57 -20.95
CA PHE A 31 0.80 -3.32 -20.39
C PHE A 31 0.35 -4.42 -19.42
N VAL A 32 0.67 -5.69 -19.70
CA VAL A 32 0.31 -6.83 -18.85
C VAL A 32 1.08 -6.76 -17.53
N GLU A 33 2.37 -6.45 -17.58
CA GLU A 33 3.23 -6.34 -16.39
C GLU A 33 2.80 -5.19 -15.49
N ILE A 34 2.51 -4.01 -16.08
CA ILE A 34 1.95 -2.87 -15.36
C ILE A 34 0.60 -3.24 -14.75
N GLY A 35 -0.27 -3.93 -15.50
CA GLY A 35 -1.56 -4.40 -15.01
C GLY A 35 -1.44 -5.31 -13.79
N ILE A 36 -0.50 -6.26 -13.80
CA ILE A 36 -0.23 -7.15 -12.66
C ILE A 36 0.27 -6.35 -11.44
N ALA A 37 1.20 -5.42 -11.66
CA ALA A 37 1.74 -4.57 -10.59
C ALA A 37 0.62 -3.72 -9.93
N VAL A 38 -0.25 -3.12 -10.75
CA VAL A 38 -1.40 -2.34 -10.28
C VAL A 38 -2.39 -3.23 -9.51
N CYS A 39 -2.74 -4.40 -10.05
CA CYS A 39 -3.60 -5.35 -9.35
C CYS A 39 -3.02 -5.77 -8.00
N THR A 40 -1.71 -6.00 -7.94
CA THR A 40 -1.01 -6.34 -6.70
C THR A 40 -1.10 -5.21 -5.67
N PHE A 41 -0.90 -3.97 -6.12
CA PHE A 41 -1.10 -2.79 -5.27
C PHE A 41 -2.53 -2.70 -4.73
N LEU A 42 -3.55 -2.88 -5.57
CA LEU A 42 -4.95 -2.80 -5.16
C LEU A 42 -5.30 -3.87 -4.12
N VAL A 43 -4.85 -5.11 -4.33
CA VAL A 43 -5.04 -6.20 -3.37
C VAL A 43 -4.34 -5.88 -2.04
N SER A 44 -3.10 -5.37 -2.10
CA SER A 44 -2.36 -4.93 -0.91
C SER A 44 -3.09 -3.84 -0.13
N TRP A 45 -3.58 -2.81 -0.83
CA TRP A 45 -4.34 -1.72 -0.23
C TRP A 45 -5.58 -2.22 0.50
N LEU A 46 -6.37 -3.09 -0.16
CA LEU A 46 -7.57 -3.67 0.44
C LEU A 46 -7.26 -4.54 1.66
N ALA A 47 -6.22 -5.39 1.57
CA ALA A 47 -5.82 -6.26 2.66
C ALA A 47 -5.36 -5.47 3.88
N VAL A 48 -4.59 -4.40 3.67
CA VAL A 48 -4.11 -3.53 4.74
C VAL A 48 -5.24 -2.70 5.35
N SER A 49 -6.07 -2.08 4.52
CA SER A 49 -7.25 -1.31 4.98
C SER A 49 -8.17 -2.19 5.84
N TYR A 50 -8.46 -3.40 5.38
CA TYR A 50 -9.24 -4.37 6.16
C TYR A 50 -8.56 -4.76 7.48
N SER A 51 -7.25 -5.02 7.45
CA SER A 51 -6.48 -5.41 8.63
C SER A 51 -6.46 -4.30 9.70
N ILE A 52 -6.24 -3.05 9.30
CA ILE A 52 -6.25 -1.90 10.23
C ILE A 52 -7.64 -1.70 10.82
N ARG A 53 -8.70 -1.75 9.99
CA ARG A 53 -10.09 -1.60 10.46
C ARG A 53 -10.50 -2.69 11.44
N THR A 54 -9.99 -3.91 11.28
CA THR A 54 -10.39 -5.08 12.09
C THR A 54 -9.51 -5.27 13.33
N PHE A 55 -8.23 -4.91 13.25
CA PHE A 55 -7.22 -5.26 14.26
C PHE A 55 -6.38 -4.07 14.76
N GLY A 56 -6.47 -2.89 14.15
CA GLY A 56 -5.70 -1.70 14.54
C GLY A 56 -6.19 -1.06 15.85
N LYS A 57 -5.38 -0.11 16.37
CA LYS A 57 -5.67 0.64 17.60
C LYS A 57 -6.95 1.48 17.50
N GLY A 58 -7.31 1.90 16.29
CA GLY A 58 -8.44 2.77 15.98
C GLY A 58 -9.72 2.06 15.56
N SER A 59 -10.07 0.89 16.13
CA SER A 59 -11.30 0.16 15.77
C SER A 59 -12.61 0.95 16.01
N THR A 60 -12.54 2.15 16.57
CA THR A 60 -13.68 3.02 16.91
C THR A 60 -13.62 4.44 16.33
N SER A 61 -12.51 4.91 15.75
CA SER A 61 -12.37 6.29 15.23
C SER A 61 -11.84 6.32 13.79
N ASN A 62 -12.61 6.93 12.88
CA ASN A 62 -12.27 7.01 11.46
C ASN A 62 -11.02 7.86 11.19
N GLU A 63 -10.73 8.85 12.03
CA GLU A 63 -9.51 9.67 11.92
C GLU A 63 -8.25 8.85 12.16
N ASP A 64 -8.30 7.89 13.08
CA ASP A 64 -7.14 7.07 13.42
C ASP A 64 -6.84 6.05 12.31
N ILE A 65 -7.89 5.49 11.70
CA ILE A 65 -7.76 4.63 10.51
C ILE A 65 -7.13 5.41 9.35
N GLN A 66 -7.60 6.65 9.11
CA GLN A 66 -7.05 7.50 8.05
C GLN A 66 -5.56 7.82 8.28
N LYS A 67 -5.17 8.15 9.51
CA LYS A 67 -3.76 8.38 9.87
C LYS A 67 -2.92 7.13 9.68
N GLU A 68 -3.39 5.96 10.09
CA GLU A 68 -2.65 4.70 9.88
C GLU A 68 -2.50 4.36 8.39
N MET A 69 -3.54 4.57 7.57
CA MET A 69 -3.48 4.40 6.11
C MET A 69 -2.53 5.39 5.44
N GLN A 70 -2.50 6.64 5.91
CA GLN A 70 -1.53 7.65 5.45
C GLN A 70 -0.09 7.23 5.78
N ILE A 71 0.17 6.74 7.01
CA ILE A 71 1.49 6.25 7.41
C ILE A 71 1.91 5.06 6.54
N PHE A 72 1.00 4.10 6.33
CA PHE A 72 1.21 2.97 5.43
C PHE A 72 1.60 3.44 4.02
N SER A 73 0.83 4.36 3.46
CA SER A 73 1.03 4.96 2.14
C SER A 73 2.41 5.60 1.99
N ILE A 74 2.80 6.45 2.95
CA ILE A 74 4.10 7.15 2.93
C ILE A 74 5.26 6.16 3.00
N ILE A 75 5.20 5.18 3.91
CA ILE A 75 6.27 4.19 4.07
C ILE A 75 6.36 3.31 2.82
N LEU A 76 5.22 2.90 2.25
CA LEU A 76 5.20 2.11 1.02
C LEU A 76 5.87 2.88 -0.13
N ILE A 77 5.58 4.16 -0.30
CA ILE A 77 6.23 5.00 -1.33
C ILE A 77 7.74 5.05 -1.12
N ILE A 78 8.21 5.20 0.11
CA ILE A 78 9.65 5.20 0.42
C ILE A 78 10.29 3.87 0.02
N VAL A 79 9.67 2.74 0.39
CA VAL A 79 10.18 1.41 0.02
C VAL A 79 10.21 1.23 -1.50
N LEU A 80 9.16 1.64 -2.20
CA LEU A 80 9.08 1.58 -3.66
C LEU A 80 10.12 2.48 -4.34
N ALA A 81 10.35 3.67 -3.80
CA ALA A 81 11.38 4.58 -4.29
C ALA A 81 12.78 3.97 -4.16
N LEU A 82 13.08 3.34 -3.02
CA LEU A 82 14.37 2.68 -2.78
C LEU A 82 14.64 1.58 -3.81
N ILE A 83 13.70 0.66 -4.02
CA ILE A 83 13.90 -0.42 -5.00
C ILE A 83 14.02 0.12 -6.44
N THR A 84 13.30 1.19 -6.76
CA THR A 84 13.38 1.84 -8.08
C THR A 84 14.75 2.49 -8.29
N ILE A 85 15.29 3.17 -7.27
CA ILE A 85 16.65 3.77 -7.31
C ILE A 85 17.73 2.70 -7.43
N LEU A 86 17.52 1.52 -6.85
CA LEU A 86 18.42 0.37 -6.98
C LEU A 86 18.39 -0.26 -8.38
N GLY A 87 17.55 0.23 -9.29
CA GLY A 87 17.48 -0.24 -10.67
C GLY A 87 16.66 -1.52 -10.85
N VAL A 88 15.78 -1.84 -9.91
CA VAL A 88 14.81 -2.92 -10.09
C VAL A 88 13.91 -2.60 -11.27
N ASN A 89 13.83 -3.50 -12.24
CA ASN A 89 13.08 -3.31 -13.47
C ASN A 89 12.13 -4.48 -13.80
N GLN A 90 11.94 -5.41 -12.87
CA GLN A 90 11.03 -6.55 -13.03
C GLN A 90 9.75 -6.31 -12.23
N TYR A 91 8.58 -6.49 -12.86
CA TYR A 91 7.28 -6.32 -12.19
C TYR A 91 7.12 -7.28 -11.00
N SER A 92 7.73 -8.46 -11.06
CA SER A 92 7.71 -9.46 -10.00
C SER A 92 8.35 -8.95 -8.72
N ASP A 93 9.45 -8.20 -8.82
CA ASP A 93 10.14 -7.66 -7.66
C ASP A 93 9.30 -6.62 -6.94
N TYR A 94 8.67 -5.72 -7.71
CA TYR A 94 7.68 -4.79 -7.18
C TYR A 94 6.52 -5.52 -6.50
N ALA A 95 5.98 -6.57 -7.12
CA ALA A 95 4.91 -7.37 -6.55
C ALA A 95 5.33 -8.05 -5.24
N PHE A 96 6.50 -8.69 -5.20
CA PHE A 96 7.02 -9.33 -3.99
C PHE A 96 7.26 -8.34 -2.86
N VAL A 97 7.82 -7.17 -3.16
CA VAL A 97 8.05 -6.12 -2.17
C VAL A 97 6.73 -5.59 -1.62
N ILE A 98 5.75 -5.32 -2.48
CA ILE A 98 4.41 -4.88 -2.07
C ILE A 98 3.78 -5.93 -1.16
N LEU A 99 3.76 -7.20 -1.56
CA LEU A 99 3.14 -8.29 -0.79
C LEU A 99 3.86 -8.55 0.55
N GLY A 100 5.20 -8.54 0.56
CA GLY A 100 5.98 -8.67 1.79
C GLY A 100 5.72 -7.51 2.76
N PHE A 101 5.58 -6.31 2.22
CA PHE A 101 5.19 -5.14 2.99
C PHE A 101 3.74 -5.25 3.53
N THR A 102 2.80 -5.74 2.71
CA THR A 102 1.42 -6.04 3.14
C THR A 102 1.41 -6.98 4.32
N LEU A 103 2.11 -8.12 4.23
CA LEU A 103 2.16 -9.13 5.28
C LEU A 103 2.74 -8.56 6.58
N THR A 104 3.80 -7.77 6.47
CA THR A 104 4.40 -7.09 7.63
C THR A 104 3.38 -6.19 8.33
N TRP A 105 2.57 -5.45 7.55
CA TRP A 105 1.56 -4.57 8.10
C TRP A 105 0.38 -5.35 8.72
N ILE A 106 -0.04 -6.45 8.10
CA ILE A 106 -1.07 -7.34 8.65
C ILE A 106 -0.61 -7.93 9.99
N VAL A 107 0.60 -8.47 10.05
CA VAL A 107 1.18 -9.03 11.29
C VAL A 107 1.28 -7.95 12.36
N ARG A 108 1.70 -6.73 12.00
CA ARG A 108 1.71 -5.57 12.92
C ARG A 108 0.31 -5.29 13.48
N SER A 109 -0.71 -5.19 12.63
CA SER A 109 -2.09 -4.94 13.07
C SER A 109 -2.59 -6.06 13.99
N LEU A 110 -2.30 -7.33 13.66
CA LEU A 110 -2.65 -8.47 14.50
C LEU A 110 -1.94 -8.44 15.86
N ALA A 111 -0.64 -8.12 15.88
CA ALA A 111 0.12 -8.00 17.11
C ALA A 111 -0.42 -6.86 18.00
N ILE A 112 -0.82 -5.73 17.41
CA ILE A 112 -1.48 -4.65 18.15
C ILE A 112 -2.74 -5.16 18.84
N LYS A 113 -3.60 -5.92 18.15
CA LYS A 113 -4.80 -6.48 18.79
C LYS A 113 -4.49 -7.49 19.89
N TYR A 114 -3.47 -8.33 19.72
CA TYR A 114 -3.14 -9.39 20.67
C TYR A 114 -2.48 -8.86 21.95
N PHE A 115 -1.67 -7.80 21.84
CA PHE A 115 -0.91 -7.22 22.95
C PHE A 115 -1.49 -5.90 23.51
N SER A 116 -2.62 -5.43 22.98
CA SER A 116 -3.38 -4.30 23.54
C SER A 116 -4.39 -4.77 24.59
#